data_AF-A0A954G4E0-F1
#
_entry.id   AF-A0A954G4E0-F1
#
_cell.length_a   1.000
_cell.length_b   1.000
_cell.length_c   1.000
_cell.angle_alpha   90.00
_cell.angle_beta   90.00
_cell.angle_gamma   90.00
#
_symmetry.space_group_name_H-M   'P 1'
#
loop_
_entity.id
_entity.type
_entity.pdbx_description
1 polymer ?
#
loop_
_entity_poly.entity_id
_entity_poly.type
_entity_poly.pdbx_seq_one_letter_code
_entity_poly.pdbx_strand_id
1 'polypeptide(L)'
;MNALIIAIYICVYLSMLLGGIPGLKVDRTGAALLGAIILLAGRCLTEQQALESIDVPTLALLFGMMVISAQLRLGGFYGRITNRIVNHNLSPSLLLASVIGFGGALSAFLTNDVVCLAVTPSLIQLCL
;
A
#
# COMPACT_ATOMS: atom_id res chain seq x y z
N MET A 1 -27.96 -7.93 13.94
CA MET A 1 -26.54 -7.81 13.55
C MET A 1 -25.85 -9.10 13.93
N ASN A 2 -25.55 -9.99 12.98
CA ASN A 2 -25.12 -11.36 13.28
C ASN A 2 -23.73 -11.34 13.94
N ALA A 3 -23.60 -11.89 15.14
CA ALA A 3 -22.33 -11.94 15.90
C ALA A 3 -21.17 -12.53 15.07
N LEU A 4 -21.49 -13.47 14.17
CA LEU A 4 -20.55 -14.06 13.21
C LEU A 4 -19.88 -13.01 12.32
N ILE A 5 -20.64 -12.05 11.77
CA ILE A 5 -20.10 -11.01 10.87
C ILE A 5 -19.10 -10.14 11.62
N ILE A 6 -19.45 -9.75 12.86
CA ILE A 6 -18.59 -8.92 13.70
C ILE A 6 -17.31 -9.69 14.08
N ALA A 7 -17.44 -10.97 14.44
CA ALA A 7 -16.30 -11.81 14.75
C ALA A 7 -15.35 -11.96 13.55
N ILE A 8 -15.86 -12.19 12.35
CA ILE A 8 -15.06 -12.28 11.12
C ILE A 8 -14.39 -10.93 10.84
N TYR A 9 -15.14 -9.82 10.91
CA TYR A 9 -14.60 -8.49 10.71
C TYR A 9 -13.41 -8.20 11.65
N ILE A 10 -13.59 -8.45 12.95
CA ILE A 10 -12.54 -8.26 13.96
C ILE A 10 -11.34 -9.16 13.66
N CYS A 11 -11.56 -10.43 13.33
CA CYS A 11 -10.46 -11.36 13.03
C CYS A 11 -9.66 -10.94 11.79
N VAL A 12 -10.33 -10.51 10.73
CA VAL A 12 -9.68 -10.04 9.49
C VAL A 12 -8.86 -8.78 9.77
N TYR A 13 -9.42 -7.80 10.48
CA TYR A 13 -8.69 -6.58 10.82
C TYR A 13 -7.51 -6.82 11.78
N LEU A 14 -7.65 -7.72 12.75
CA LEU A 14 -6.55 -8.14 13.61
C LEU A 14 -5.43 -8.82 12.80
N SER A 15 -5.78 -9.69 11.85
CA SER A 15 -4.81 -10.29 10.94
C SER A 15 -4.08 -9.22 10.11
N MET A 16 -4.79 -8.23 9.57
CA MET A 16 -4.17 -7.12 8.83
C MET A 16 -3.20 -6.31 9.69
N LEU A 17 -3.57 -6.05 10.95
CA LEU A 17 -2.74 -5.34 11.94
C LEU A 17 -1.46 -6.13 12.28
N LEU A 18 -1.58 -7.44 12.47
CA LEU A 18 -0.46 -8.33 12.76
C LEU A 18 0.42 -8.62 11.52
N GLY A 19 0.00 -8.16 10.33
CA GLY A 19 0.71 -8.40 9.07
C GLY A 19 0.41 -9.75 8.42
N GLY A 20 -0.56 -10.51 8.94
CA GLY A 20 -0.95 -11.84 8.50
C GLY A 20 -1.52 -12.67 9.65
N ILE A 21 -1.92 -13.90 9.36
CA ILE A 21 -2.42 -14.83 10.39
C ILE A 21 -1.21 -15.49 11.08
N PRO A 22 -0.99 -15.28 12.39
CA PRO A 22 0.15 -15.88 13.08
C PRO A 22 0.09 -17.40 13.02
N GLY A 23 1.16 -18.04 12.56
CA GLY A 23 1.24 -19.50 12.38
C GLY A 23 0.73 -20.03 11.04
N LEU A 24 0.09 -19.19 10.22
CA LEU A 24 -0.34 -19.54 8.86
C LEU A 24 0.42 -18.68 7.84
N LYS A 25 0.76 -19.24 6.66
CA LYS A 25 1.36 -18.48 5.56
C LYS A 25 0.31 -17.67 4.80
N VAL A 26 -0.46 -16.88 5.54
CA VAL A 26 -1.55 -16.05 5.00
C VAL A 26 -1.20 -14.59 5.21
N ASP A 27 -1.09 -13.86 4.11
CA ASP A 27 -0.87 -12.43 4.07
C ASP A 27 -2.18 -11.66 4.29
N ARG A 28 -2.09 -10.32 4.25
CA ARG A 28 -3.26 -9.43 4.40
C ARG A 28 -4.35 -9.72 3.37
N THR A 29 -3.95 -10.00 2.12
CA THR A 29 -4.87 -10.31 1.02
C THR A 29 -5.58 -11.64 1.26
N GLY A 30 -4.82 -12.68 1.64
CA GLY A 30 -5.39 -13.98 1.96
C GLY A 30 -6.34 -13.93 3.15
N ALA A 31 -6.06 -13.12 4.17
CA ALA A 31 -6.95 -12.95 5.32
C ALA A 31 -8.30 -12.32 4.92
N ALA A 32 -8.28 -11.29 4.05
CA ALA A 32 -9.49 -10.69 3.50
C ALA A 32 -10.30 -11.70 2.67
N LEU A 33 -9.63 -12.48 1.82
CA LEU A 33 -10.26 -13.50 0.98
C LEU A 33 -10.92 -14.60 1.82
N LEU A 34 -10.22 -15.11 2.85
CA LEU A 34 -10.78 -16.10 3.77
C LEU A 34 -12.01 -15.55 4.49
N GLY A 35 -11.97 -14.30 4.95
CA GLY A 35 -13.12 -13.63 5.54
C GLY A 35 -14.33 -13.61 4.60
N ALA A 36 -14.12 -13.24 3.34
CA ALA A 36 -15.18 -13.25 2.31
C ALA A 36 -15.74 -14.65 2.05
N ILE A 37 -14.88 -15.68 1.96
CA ILE A 37 -15.28 -17.08 1.77
C ILE A 37 -16.15 -17.55 2.95
N ILE A 38 -15.77 -17.25 4.20
CA ILE A 38 -16.55 -17.64 5.38
C ILE A 38 -17.91 -16.94 5.38
N LEU A 39 -17.98 -15.66 5.00
CA LEU A 39 -19.25 -14.92 4.91
C LEU A 39 -20.19 -15.50 3.84
N LEU A 40 -19.66 -15.89 2.68
CA LEU A 40 -20.42 -16.55 1.62
C LEU A 40 -20.88 -17.96 2.03
N ALA A 41 -19.99 -18.77 2.61
CA ALA A 41 -20.31 -20.12 3.09
C ALA A 41 -21.36 -20.08 4.21
N GLY A 42 -21.28 -19.08 5.09
CA GLY A 42 -22.26 -18.80 6.14
C GLY A 42 -23.56 -18.17 5.64
N ARG A 43 -23.73 -17.99 4.31
CA ARG A 43 -24.88 -17.31 3.67
C ARG A 43 -25.20 -15.93 4.27
N CYS A 44 -24.18 -15.26 4.81
CA CYS A 44 -24.29 -13.91 5.37
C CYS A 44 -24.24 -12.85 4.27
N LEU A 45 -23.69 -13.20 3.11
CA LEU A 45 -23.67 -12.41 1.89
C LEU A 45 -24.09 -13.30 0.71
N THR A 46 -24.78 -12.72 -0.27
CA THR A 46 -24.96 -13.36 -1.59
C THR A 46 -23.76 -13.10 -2.49
N GLU A 47 -23.60 -13.92 -3.53
CA GLU A 47 -22.55 -13.73 -4.54
C GLU A 47 -22.66 -12.38 -5.24
N GLN A 48 -23.89 -11.93 -5.56
CA GLN A 48 -24.13 -10.61 -6.15
C GLN A 48 -23.71 -9.48 -5.22
N GLN A 49 -24.08 -9.54 -3.94
CA GLN A 49 -23.66 -8.53 -2.96
C GLN A 49 -22.14 -8.49 -2.78
N ALA A 50 -21.48 -9.65 -2.83
CA ALA A 50 -20.03 -9.72 -2.76
C ALA A 50 -19.38 -9.08 -3.98
N LEU A 51 -19.89 -9.32 -5.19
CA LEU A 51 -19.41 -8.70 -6.42
C LEU A 51 -19.65 -7.19 -6.44
N GLU A 52 -20.82 -6.73 -6.00
CA GLU A 52 -21.15 -5.31 -5.89
C GLU A 52 -20.27 -4.57 -4.87
N SER A 53 -19.70 -5.28 -3.89
CA SER A 53 -18.76 -4.68 -2.93
C SER A 53 -17.37 -4.41 -3.51
N ILE A 54 -17.07 -4.93 -4.72
CA ILE A 54 -15.78 -4.76 -5.39
C ILE A 54 -15.85 -3.55 -6.32
N ASP A 55 -15.21 -2.45 -5.91
CA ASP A 55 -15.09 -1.27 -6.77
C ASP A 55 -13.95 -1.42 -7.78
N VAL A 56 -14.29 -1.95 -8.96
CA VAL A 56 -13.34 -2.16 -10.07
C VAL A 56 -12.66 -0.86 -10.52
N PRO A 57 -13.35 0.30 -10.63
CA PRO A 57 -12.69 1.56 -11.01
C PRO A 57 -11.55 1.96 -10.07
N THR A 58 -11.76 1.85 -8.75
CA THR A 58 -10.73 2.15 -7.74
C THR A 58 -9.59 1.15 -7.84
N LEU A 59 -9.87 -0.15 -7.96
CA LEU A 59 -8.82 -1.16 -8.14
C LEU A 59 -7.98 -0.91 -9.41
N ALA A 60 -8.62 -0.57 -10.52
CA ALA A 60 -7.95 -0.24 -11.77
C ALA A 60 -7.10 1.03 -11.65
N LEU A 61 -7.60 2.05 -10.96
CA LEU A 61 -6.86 3.29 -10.69
C LEU A 61 -5.62 3.02 -9.84
N LEU A 62 -5.76 2.31 -8.72
CA LEU A 62 -4.64 1.94 -7.83
C LEU A 62 -3.60 1.10 -8.57
N PHE A 63 -4.04 0.10 -9.36
CA PHE A 63 -3.16 -0.71 -10.19
C PHE A 63 -2.43 0.12 -11.24
N GLY A 64 -3.12 1.00 -11.96
CA GLY A 64 -2.52 1.91 -12.93
C GLY A 64 -1.45 2.80 -12.33
N MET A 65 -1.69 3.36 -11.13
CA MET A 65 -0.69 4.14 -10.41
C MET A 65 0.54 3.31 -10.01
N MET A 66 0.35 2.06 -9.57
CA MET A 66 1.46 1.15 -9.29
C MET A 66 2.30 0.87 -10.55
N VAL A 67 1.65 0.63 -11.70
CA VAL A 67 2.34 0.43 -12.98
C VAL A 67 3.15 1.66 -13.37
N ILE A 68 2.56 2.86 -13.32
CA ILE A 68 3.25 4.12 -13.65
C ILE A 68 4.50 4.29 -12.78
N SER A 69 4.39 4.07 -11.47
CA SER A 69 5.54 4.20 -10.58
C SER A 69 6.61 3.14 -10.79
N ALA A 70 6.23 1.90 -11.08
CA ALA A 70 7.19 0.87 -11.46
C ALA A 70 8.02 1.33 -12.67
N GLN A 71 7.39 1.96 -13.66
CA GLN A 71 8.10 2.53 -14.82
C GLN A 71 8.98 3.73 -14.46
N LEU A 72 8.52 4.63 -13.58
CA LEU A 72 9.36 5.72 -13.07
C LEU A 72 10.60 5.20 -12.33
N ARG A 73 10.44 4.11 -11.56
CA ARG A 73 11.53 3.45 -10.85
C ARG A 73 12.52 2.80 -11.81
N LEU A 74 12.04 2.02 -12.79
CA LEU A 74 12.89 1.40 -13.80
C LEU A 74 13.59 2.45 -14.68
N GLY A 75 12.92 3.56 -14.98
CA GLY A 75 13.49 4.69 -15.72
C GLY A 75 14.50 5.51 -14.91
N GLY A 76 14.74 5.18 -13.64
CA GLY A 76 15.71 5.85 -12.77
C GLY A 76 15.27 7.24 -12.28
N PHE A 77 13.99 7.61 -12.43
CA PHE A 77 13.49 8.93 -12.06
C PHE A 77 13.76 9.27 -10.59
N TYR A 78 13.43 8.35 -9.68
CA TYR A 78 13.65 8.54 -8.25
C TYR A 78 15.15 8.68 -7.92
N GLY A 79 16.02 7.85 -8.50
CA GLY A 79 17.47 7.96 -8.31
C GLY A 79 18.07 9.27 -8.82
N ARG A 80 17.60 9.78 -9.97
CA ARG A 80 18.05 11.10 -10.48
C ARG A 80 17.68 12.25 -9.53
N ILE A 81 16.51 12.18 -8.92
CA ILE A 81 16.06 13.21 -7.99
C ILE A 81 16.81 13.13 -6.67
N THR A 82 17.01 11.92 -6.16
CA THR A 82 17.85 11.67 -4.99
C THR A 82 19.26 12.22 -5.19
N ASN A 83 19.92 11.92 -6.32
CA ASN A 83 21.25 12.45 -6.62
C ASN A 83 21.27 13.99 -6.73
N ARG A 84 20.22 14.62 -7.27
CA ARG A 84 20.13 16.09 -7.27
C ARG A 84 20.05 16.67 -5.87
N ILE A 85 19.31 16.03 -4.97
CA ILE A 85 19.15 16.49 -3.58
C ILE A 85 20.49 16.38 -2.82
N VAL A 86 21.27 15.32 -3.06
CA VAL A 86 22.57 15.08 -2.39
C VAL A 86 23.68 15.99 -2.87
N ASN A 87 23.71 16.31 -4.16
CA ASN A 87 24.76 17.14 -4.73
C ASN A 87 24.75 18.57 -4.17
N HIS A 88 23.71 18.95 -3.42
CA HIS A 88 23.74 20.11 -2.56
C HIS A 88 24.25 19.69 -1.16
N ASN A 89 25.29 20.35 -0.66
CA ASN A 89 25.76 20.22 0.73
C ASN A 89 24.69 20.73 1.72
N LEU A 90 23.59 19.99 1.86
CA LEU A 90 22.46 20.34 2.71
C LEU A 90 22.73 19.90 4.15
N SER A 91 22.26 20.70 5.11
CA SER A 91 22.18 20.26 6.50
C SER A 91 21.15 19.13 6.64
N PRO A 92 21.27 18.26 7.67
CA PRO A 92 20.33 17.14 7.86
C PRO A 92 18.85 17.57 7.93
N SER A 93 18.57 18.74 8.50
CA SER A 93 17.21 19.29 8.56
C SER A 93 16.66 19.72 7.19
N LEU A 94 17.50 20.32 6.34
CA LEU A 94 17.10 20.67 4.96
C LEU A 94 16.93 19.42 4.09
N LEU A 95 17.77 18.40 4.30
CA LEU A 95 17.63 17.12 3.62
C LEU A 95 16.26 16.49 3.95
N LEU A 96 15.92 16.41 5.24
CA LEU A 96 14.64 15.88 5.69
C LEU A 96 13.46 16.70 5.14
N ALA A 97 13.53 18.03 5.20
CA ALA A 97 12.49 18.90 4.64
C ALA A 97 12.32 18.69 3.12
N SER A 98 13.42 18.50 2.39
CA SER A 98 13.39 18.24 0.94
C SER A 98 12.77 16.88 0.62
N VAL A 99 13.09 15.84 1.39
CA VAL A 99 12.50 14.51 1.25
C VAL A 99 11.01 14.53 1.56
N ILE A 100 10.60 15.20 2.65
CA ILE A 100 9.19 15.36 3.01
C ILE A 100 8.44 16.14 1.91
N GLY A 101 8.98 17.28 1.48
CA GLY A 101 8.35 18.11 0.46
C GLY A 101 8.21 17.38 -0.88
N PHE A 102 9.27 16.70 -1.32
CA PHE A 102 9.25 15.94 -2.56
C PHE A 102 8.35 14.69 -2.48
N GLY A 103 8.45 13.93 -1.39
CA GLY A 103 7.60 12.76 -1.14
C GLY A 103 6.12 13.14 -1.02
N GLY A 104 5.82 14.26 -0.37
CA GLY A 104 4.48 14.81 -0.26
C GLY A 104 3.94 15.30 -1.61
N ALA A 105 4.74 16.03 -2.38
CA ALA A 105 4.35 16.47 -3.72
C ALA A 105 4.08 15.27 -4.65
N LEU A 106 4.98 14.28 -4.67
CA LEU A 106 4.72 13.03 -5.39
C LEU A 106 3.48 12.30 -4.89
N SER A 107 3.24 12.27 -3.57
CA SER A 107 2.06 11.62 -2.98
C SER A 107 0.74 12.33 -3.30
N ALA A 108 0.79 13.58 -3.79
CA ALA A 108 -0.39 14.28 -4.30
C ALA A 108 -0.74 13.83 -5.74
N PHE A 109 0.26 13.40 -6.52
CA PHE A 109 0.06 12.91 -7.89
C PHE A 109 0.00 11.38 -8.00
N LEU A 110 0.68 10.68 -7.10
CA LEU A 110 0.76 9.23 -6.97
C LEU A 110 0.24 8.82 -5.60
N THR A 111 -0.26 7.60 -5.44
CA THR A 111 -0.64 7.09 -4.10
C THR A 111 0.57 7.02 -3.16
N ASN A 112 0.37 7.32 -1.87
CA ASN A 112 1.45 7.32 -0.86
C ASN A 112 2.22 5.98 -0.80
N ASP A 113 1.52 4.85 -0.86
CA ASP A 113 2.14 3.51 -0.83
C ASP A 113 3.19 3.34 -1.94
N VAL A 114 2.85 3.87 -3.11
CA VAL A 114 3.65 3.78 -4.32
C VAL A 114 4.91 4.63 -4.21
N VAL A 115 4.77 5.85 -3.68
CA VAL A 115 5.90 6.75 -3.43
C VAL A 115 6.84 6.17 -2.38
N CYS A 116 6.30 5.64 -1.27
CA CYS A 116 7.11 5.01 -0.22
C CYS A 116 7.95 3.85 -0.80
N LEU A 117 7.33 2.88 -1.48
CA LEU A 117 8.05 1.73 -2.04
C LEU A 117 9.18 2.13 -3.00
N ALA A 118 8.98 3.20 -3.77
CA ALA A 118 9.96 3.65 -4.74
C ALA A 118 11.07 4.53 -4.14
N VAL A 119 10.76 5.38 -3.16
CA VAL A 119 11.68 6.36 -2.57
C VAL A 119 12.51 5.76 -1.43
N THR A 120 11.96 4.84 -0.62
CA THR A 120 12.67 4.19 0.49
C THR A 120 14.04 3.61 0.11
N PRO A 121 14.21 2.80 -0.95
CA PRO A 121 15.53 2.25 -1.30
C PRO A 121 16.55 3.35 -1.64
N SER A 122 16.12 4.42 -2.31
CA SER A 122 16.98 5.56 -2.63
C SER A 122 17.38 6.31 -1.36
N LEU A 123 16.48 6.47 -0.38
CA LEU A 123 16.79 7.07 0.92
C LEU A 123 17.76 6.22 1.74
N ILE A 124 17.62 4.89 1.70
CA ILE A 124 18.55 4.00 2.40
C ILE A 124 19.97 4.16 1.84
N GLN A 125 20.12 4.27 0.51
CA GLN A 125 21.42 4.52 -0.13
C GLN A 125 22.05 5.87 0.23
N LEU A 126 21.26 6.84 0.71
CA LEU A 126 21.78 8.14 1.17
C LEU A 126 22.38 8.09 2.56
N CYS A 127 21.82 7.21 3.40
CA CYS A 127 22.17 7.10 4.81
C CYS A 127 23.29 6.09 5.07
N LEU A 128 23.63 5.28 4.07
CA LEU A 128 24.77 4.34 4.07
C LEU A 128 26.01 5.02 3.50
#